data_AF-A0A934YKD3-F1
#
_entry.id   AF-A0A934YKD3-F1
#
_cell.length_a   1.000
_cell.length_b   1.000
_cell.length_c   1.000
_cell.angle_alpha   90.00
_cell.angle_beta   90.00
_cell.angle_gamma   90.00
#
_symmetry.space_group_name_H-M   'P 1'
#
loop_
_entity.id
_entity.type
_entity.pdbx_description
1 polymer ?
#
loop_
_entity_poly.entity_id
_entity_poly.type
_entity_poly.pdbx_seq_one_letter_code
_entity_poly.pdbx_strand_id
1 'polypeptide(L)'
;MKHAGLRLAIVVWAGALGVCALASCSSDVPGAGDAGSADSAAPDSAPLEAAAPDVAVADADRPDAAVNVAGLPPRPTAPTTSTSAGYYAIHTMFLGDTDRAGAPSQTAWKRYGYDLDSRVSTDKSTDHCRLRPGAPNKVKTDGESGIDNSFGANILPIFTTALPDFPRDTNAALQTGTGTYILQAVGFDGTSDQSNTGLTGQLFETGRVSPAPRWDGSDLWPVLASSLVGGTLAGGANAKMSDAYVSGGMFVGVLPGTFNLSLAGVQGGIVLPIERPLITFKKPSNGLDATTGTIAGVMNTARFNSEFRRVAGQLSTVLCEGSTLDNITSQFTQASDIMSDGTNGDSSKECDAISIAIGFTAKVVKEPSAVAPAPPPSPDPCVPARDAGGGG
;
A
#
# COMPACT_ATOMS: atom_id res chain seq x y z
N MET A 1 -26.21 -3.59 -32.33
CA MET A 1 -25.85 -2.39 -31.56
C MET A 1 -24.35 -2.43 -31.34
N LYS A 2 -23.59 -1.54 -31.98
CA LYS A 2 -22.12 -1.50 -31.90
C LYS A 2 -21.75 -0.47 -30.83
N HIS A 3 -21.19 -0.91 -29.70
CA HIS A 3 -20.63 -0.01 -28.71
C HIS A 3 -19.24 0.44 -29.16
N ALA A 4 -19.08 1.75 -29.37
CA ALA A 4 -17.79 2.38 -29.60
C ALA A 4 -17.04 2.49 -28.27
N GLY A 5 -15.88 1.85 -28.18
CA GLY A 5 -14.98 1.97 -27.03
C GLY A 5 -14.25 3.31 -27.06
N LEU A 6 -14.50 4.14 -26.04
CA LEU A 6 -13.72 5.34 -25.76
C LEU A 6 -12.37 4.91 -25.19
N ARG A 7 -11.29 5.05 -25.97
CA ARG A 7 -9.92 4.88 -25.48
C ARG A 7 -9.48 6.19 -24.86
N LEU A 8 -9.28 6.21 -23.54
CA LEU A 8 -8.69 7.33 -22.82
C LEU A 8 -7.19 7.36 -23.15
N ALA A 9 -6.75 8.40 -23.85
CA ALA A 9 -5.33 8.64 -24.10
C ALA A 9 -4.70 9.28 -22.86
N ILE A 10 -3.86 8.53 -22.15
CA ILE A 10 -3.03 9.08 -21.07
C ILE A 10 -1.91 9.89 -21.72
N VAL A 11 -1.91 11.20 -21.49
CA VAL A 11 -0.82 12.10 -21.90
C VAL A 11 0.32 11.93 -20.89
N VAL A 12 1.33 11.15 -21.28
CA VAL A 12 2.62 11.15 -20.59
C VAL A 12 3.33 12.46 -20.94
N TRP A 13 3.42 13.38 -19.97
CA TRP A 13 4.23 14.59 -20.11
C TRP A 13 5.72 14.21 -20.09
N ALA A 14 6.30 14.10 -21.28
CA ALA A 14 7.76 14.11 -21.46
C ALA A 14 8.25 15.56 -21.40
N GLY A 15 8.74 15.97 -20.22
CA GLY A 15 9.39 17.27 -20.06
C GLY A 15 10.71 17.33 -20.82
N ALA A 16 10.72 18.05 -21.95
CA ALA A 16 11.94 18.40 -22.67
C ALA A 16 12.67 19.53 -21.93
N LEU A 17 13.91 19.27 -21.51
CA LEU A 17 14.85 20.26 -20.98
C LEU A 17 15.27 21.21 -22.10
N GLY A 18 14.68 22.40 -22.12
CA GLY A 18 15.14 23.54 -22.91
C GLY A 18 16.16 24.36 -22.13
N VAL A 19 17.43 24.24 -22.48
CA VAL A 19 18.50 25.16 -22.07
C VAL A 19 18.27 26.50 -22.76
N CYS A 20 18.01 27.56 -22.00
CA CYS A 20 18.15 28.94 -22.46
C CYS A 20 19.07 29.69 -21.49
N ALA A 21 20.31 29.84 -21.93
CA ALA A 21 21.20 30.90 -21.45
C ALA A 21 21.01 32.10 -22.38
N LEU A 22 20.82 33.30 -21.82
CA LEU A 22 21.41 34.58 -22.26
C LEU A 22 20.96 35.75 -21.36
N ALA A 23 21.96 36.37 -20.73
CA ALA A 23 22.22 37.81 -20.58
C ALA A 23 21.14 38.81 -20.06
N SER A 24 21.41 39.32 -18.84
CA SER A 24 21.48 40.74 -18.41
C SER A 24 20.42 41.78 -18.83
N CYS A 25 19.83 42.48 -17.86
CA CYS A 25 20.16 43.89 -17.54
C CYS A 25 19.41 44.41 -16.30
N SER A 26 20.12 45.24 -15.55
CA SER A 26 19.76 45.96 -14.31
C SER A 26 18.88 47.19 -14.58
N SER A 27 17.98 47.56 -13.65
CA SER A 27 17.88 48.94 -13.12
C SER A 27 16.99 48.98 -11.86
N ASP A 28 17.56 49.51 -10.77
CA ASP A 28 16.85 50.03 -9.60
C ASP A 28 16.13 51.35 -9.91
N VAL A 29 14.95 51.58 -9.33
CA VAL A 29 14.52 52.90 -8.82
C VAL A 29 13.55 52.71 -7.62
N PRO A 30 13.79 53.38 -6.46
CA PRO A 30 12.84 53.45 -5.35
C PRO A 30 11.97 54.72 -5.44
N GLY A 31 10.69 54.62 -5.07
CA GLY A 31 9.78 55.77 -5.00
C GLY A 31 8.62 55.51 -4.05
N ALA A 32 8.48 56.39 -3.06
CA ALA A 32 7.61 56.29 -1.90
C ALA A 32 6.26 57.01 -2.06
N GLY A 33 5.30 56.60 -1.23
CA GLY A 33 4.15 57.39 -0.77
C GLY A 33 2.90 57.29 -1.64
N ASP A 34 1.73 56.96 -1.08
CA ASP A 34 0.89 57.88 -0.33
C ASP A 34 -0.29 57.14 0.34
N ALA A 35 -0.93 57.87 1.25
CA ALA A 35 -1.95 57.53 2.21
C ALA A 35 -3.32 57.13 1.65
N GLY A 36 -3.96 56.19 2.36
CA GLY A 36 -5.30 56.37 2.93
C GLY A 36 -6.52 56.21 2.02
N SER A 37 -7.36 55.22 2.31
CA SER A 37 -8.79 55.47 2.55
C SER A 37 -9.49 54.27 3.18
N ALA A 38 -10.53 54.57 3.93
CA ALA A 38 -11.24 53.73 4.89
C ALA A 38 -12.40 52.91 4.29
N ASP A 39 -12.85 51.98 5.14
CA ASP A 39 -14.18 51.39 5.25
C ASP A 39 -14.73 50.52 4.12
N SER A 40 -14.92 49.24 4.45
CA SER A 40 -16.22 48.55 4.34
C SER A 40 -16.19 47.23 5.11
N ALA A 41 -16.98 47.18 6.18
CA ALA A 41 -17.28 45.98 6.95
C ALA A 41 -18.12 44.98 6.14
N ALA A 42 -17.76 43.70 6.22
CA ALA A 42 -18.61 42.55 5.87
C ALA A 42 -18.04 41.27 6.55
N PRO A 43 -18.88 40.24 6.78
CA PRO A 43 -18.99 39.60 8.08
C PRO A 43 -18.19 38.30 8.26
N ASP A 44 -18.08 37.93 9.54
CA ASP A 44 -17.71 36.65 10.13
C ASP A 44 -17.64 35.46 9.17
N SER A 45 -16.40 35.05 8.86
CA SER A 45 -16.08 33.72 8.37
C SER A 45 -15.36 32.98 9.50
N ALA A 46 -16.12 32.22 10.28
CA ALA A 46 -15.56 31.27 11.22
C ALA A 46 -14.60 30.31 10.49
N PRO A 47 -13.42 29.99 11.02
CA PRO A 47 -12.59 28.95 10.45
C PRO A 47 -13.30 27.61 10.65
N LEU A 48 -13.64 26.94 9.56
CA LEU A 48 -13.89 25.50 9.53
C LEU A 48 -12.57 24.77 9.81
N GLU A 49 -12.14 24.76 11.07
CA GLU A 49 -11.26 23.71 11.60
C GLU A 49 -12.11 22.44 11.75
N ALA A 50 -12.28 21.72 10.64
CA ALA A 50 -12.61 20.31 10.72
C ALA A 50 -11.31 19.57 11.10
N ALA A 51 -11.00 19.57 12.39
CA ALA A 51 -10.13 18.56 12.96
C ALA A 51 -10.77 17.21 12.64
N ALA A 52 -10.17 16.47 11.71
CA ALA A 52 -10.44 15.04 11.60
C ALA A 52 -10.20 14.45 13.00
N PRO A 53 -11.11 13.63 13.54
CA PRO A 53 -10.84 13.01 14.83
C PRO A 53 -9.56 12.20 14.71
N ASP A 54 -8.58 12.55 15.53
CA ASP A 54 -7.46 11.69 15.88
C ASP A 54 -8.04 10.34 16.30
N VAL A 55 -8.05 9.38 15.37
CA VAL A 55 -8.25 7.99 15.70
C VAL A 55 -6.97 7.57 16.40
N ALA A 56 -6.98 7.71 17.73
CA ALA A 56 -5.90 7.31 18.60
C ALA A 56 -5.44 5.88 18.23
N VAL A 57 -4.23 5.82 17.69
CA VAL A 57 -3.44 4.59 17.57
C VAL A 57 -2.86 4.30 18.94
N ALA A 58 -3.35 3.26 19.61
CA ALA A 58 -2.57 2.38 20.49
C ALA A 58 -3.52 1.40 21.21
N ASP A 59 -3.66 0.20 20.64
CA ASP A 59 -3.72 -1.00 21.49
C ASP A 59 -2.37 -1.71 21.31
N ALA A 60 -1.37 -1.18 22.02
CA ALA A 60 0.01 -1.67 21.99
C ALA A 60 0.25 -2.81 22.99
N ASP A 61 -0.80 -3.32 23.63
CA ASP A 61 -0.69 -4.20 24.79
C ASP A 61 -1.38 -5.55 24.61
N ARG A 62 -1.79 -5.87 23.37
CA ARG A 62 -2.18 -7.24 23.05
C ARG A 62 -0.89 -8.05 22.82
N PRO A 63 -0.50 -8.97 23.73
CA PRO A 63 0.61 -9.85 23.45
C PRO A 63 0.30 -10.57 22.14
N ASP A 64 1.27 -10.60 21.24
CA ASP A 64 1.27 -11.33 19.98
C ASP A 64 0.92 -12.81 20.27
N ALA A 65 -0.37 -13.10 20.42
CA ALA A 65 -0.87 -14.45 20.45
C ALA A 65 -0.41 -15.04 19.13
N ALA A 66 0.42 -16.08 19.21
CA ALA A 66 1.03 -16.73 18.05
C ALA A 66 -0.02 -16.81 16.94
N VAL A 67 0.21 -16.03 15.88
CA VAL A 67 -0.71 -15.89 14.76
C VAL A 67 -0.85 -17.28 14.15
N ASN A 68 -1.94 -17.97 14.48
CA ASN A 68 -2.19 -19.35 14.07
C ASN A 68 -2.81 -19.32 12.67
N VAL A 69 -1.98 -18.92 11.71
CA VAL A 69 -2.34 -18.77 10.30
C VAL A 69 -1.89 -20.03 9.58
N ALA A 70 -2.85 -20.74 8.97
CA ALA A 70 -2.54 -22.02 8.34
C ALA A 70 -1.72 -21.79 7.06
N GLY A 71 -0.79 -22.71 6.79
CA GLY A 71 0.15 -22.61 5.67
C GLY A 71 1.45 -21.86 5.99
N LEU A 72 1.59 -21.24 7.17
CA LEU A 72 2.88 -20.76 7.63
C LEU A 72 3.83 -21.92 7.94
N PRO A 73 5.14 -21.77 7.66
CA PRO A 73 6.12 -22.77 8.09
C PRO A 73 6.18 -22.78 9.63
N PRO A 74 6.37 -23.97 10.25
CA PRO A 74 6.39 -24.09 11.70
C PRO A 74 7.50 -23.22 12.30
N ARG A 75 7.18 -22.57 13.43
CA ARG A 75 8.15 -21.76 14.16
C ARG A 75 9.24 -22.66 14.75
N PRO A 76 10.53 -22.41 14.49
CA PRO A 76 11.62 -23.16 15.09
C PRO A 76 11.78 -22.81 16.57
N THR A 77 12.71 -23.47 17.26
CA THR A 77 12.95 -23.27 18.70
C THR A 77 14.27 -22.59 19.02
N ALA A 78 15.27 -22.69 18.14
CA ALA A 78 16.60 -22.14 18.38
C ALA A 78 16.66 -20.66 18.00
N PRO A 79 17.17 -19.76 18.87
CA PRO A 79 17.37 -18.36 18.50
C PRO A 79 18.47 -18.23 17.44
N THR A 80 18.43 -17.16 16.64
CA THR A 80 19.51 -16.80 15.73
C THR A 80 20.70 -16.25 16.51
N THR A 81 21.91 -16.57 16.07
CA THR A 81 23.15 -15.92 16.54
C THR A 81 23.65 -14.85 15.56
N SER A 82 23.03 -14.74 14.39
CA SER A 82 23.37 -13.75 13.39
C SER A 82 22.85 -12.39 13.81
N THR A 83 23.66 -11.36 13.61
CA THR A 83 23.27 -9.95 13.75
C THR A 83 23.28 -9.22 12.42
N SER A 84 23.46 -9.94 11.32
CA SER A 84 23.53 -9.36 9.97
C SER A 84 22.19 -8.77 9.58
N ALA A 85 22.21 -7.56 9.01
CA ALA A 85 21.05 -6.92 8.43
C ALA A 85 21.07 -7.07 6.89
N GLY A 86 20.00 -7.62 6.34
CA GLY A 86 19.73 -7.62 4.89
C GLY A 86 18.65 -6.60 4.54
N TYR A 87 18.78 -5.93 3.39
CA TYR A 87 17.82 -4.94 2.89
C TYR A 87 17.29 -5.39 1.55
N TYR A 88 15.97 -5.48 1.42
CA TYR A 88 15.28 -6.01 0.25
C TYR A 88 14.21 -5.03 -0.23
N ALA A 89 14.44 -4.38 -1.37
CA ALA A 89 13.48 -3.47 -1.99
C ALA A 89 12.48 -4.26 -2.84
N ILE A 90 11.18 -4.02 -2.67
CA ILE A 90 10.15 -4.64 -3.50
C ILE A 90 10.35 -4.24 -4.97
N HIS A 91 10.40 -5.23 -5.84
CA HIS A 91 10.69 -5.08 -7.27
C HIS A 91 9.44 -5.29 -8.13
N THR A 92 8.62 -6.28 -7.77
CA THR A 92 7.39 -6.61 -8.47
C THR A 92 6.32 -6.96 -7.45
N MET A 93 5.10 -6.46 -7.67
CA MET A 93 3.92 -6.83 -6.91
C MET A 93 2.95 -7.61 -7.80
N PHE A 94 2.41 -8.70 -7.26
CA PHE A 94 1.40 -9.54 -7.88
C PHE A 94 0.09 -9.37 -7.11
N LEU A 95 -0.86 -8.66 -7.71
CA LEU A 95 -2.09 -8.24 -7.02
C LEU A 95 -3.19 -9.31 -7.05
N GLY A 96 -2.99 -10.40 -7.79
CA GLY A 96 -3.93 -11.51 -7.94
C GLY A 96 -4.42 -11.74 -9.38
N ASP A 97 -4.03 -10.87 -10.31
CA ASP A 97 -4.32 -10.92 -11.76
C ASP A 97 -3.28 -11.68 -12.59
N THR A 98 -2.10 -11.95 -12.00
CA THR A 98 -1.00 -12.69 -12.62
C THR A 98 -0.43 -13.70 -11.64
N ASP A 99 0.05 -14.84 -12.15
CA ASP A 99 0.83 -15.78 -11.34
C ASP A 99 2.24 -15.22 -11.02
N ARG A 100 3.02 -15.96 -10.22
CA ARG A 100 4.37 -15.53 -9.81
C ARG A 100 5.38 -15.48 -10.95
N ALA A 101 5.05 -16.04 -12.11
CA ALA A 101 5.84 -15.90 -13.34
C ALA A 101 5.42 -14.67 -14.17
N GLY A 102 4.41 -13.91 -13.70
CA GLY A 102 3.85 -12.75 -14.39
C GLY A 102 2.85 -13.10 -15.49
N ALA A 103 2.43 -14.37 -15.60
CA ALA A 103 1.44 -14.78 -16.59
C ALA A 103 0.02 -14.41 -16.13
N PRO A 104 -0.81 -13.75 -16.96
CA PRO A 104 -2.18 -13.41 -16.61
C PRO A 104 -3.01 -14.64 -16.21
N SER A 105 -3.77 -14.53 -15.12
CA SER A 105 -4.60 -15.62 -14.61
C SER A 105 -5.76 -15.11 -13.76
N GLN A 106 -6.97 -15.56 -14.08
CA GLN A 106 -8.18 -15.24 -13.32
C GLN A 106 -8.26 -15.93 -11.94
N THR A 107 -7.34 -16.86 -11.67
CA THR A 107 -7.30 -17.63 -10.43
C THR A 107 -5.96 -17.51 -9.70
N ALA A 108 -5.07 -16.61 -10.12
CA ALA A 108 -3.78 -16.44 -9.45
C ALA A 108 -3.94 -15.98 -7.99
N TRP A 109 -4.94 -15.14 -7.70
CA TRP A 109 -5.30 -14.74 -6.34
C TRP A 109 -5.43 -15.91 -5.36
N LYS A 110 -5.87 -17.09 -5.83
CA LYS A 110 -6.06 -18.28 -5.00
C LYS A 110 -4.77 -18.82 -4.37
N ARG A 111 -3.60 -18.39 -4.86
CA ARG A 111 -2.27 -18.85 -4.45
C ARG A 111 -1.45 -17.78 -3.72
N TYR A 112 -2.02 -16.61 -3.51
CA TYR A 112 -1.40 -15.54 -2.74
C TYR A 112 -2.06 -15.45 -1.39
N GLY A 113 -1.29 -15.58 -0.31
CA GLY A 113 -1.77 -15.42 1.04
C GLY A 113 -1.70 -16.68 1.85
N TYR A 114 -2.54 -16.70 2.87
CA TYR A 114 -2.64 -17.74 3.88
C TYR A 114 -4.09 -17.88 4.32
N ASP A 115 -4.38 -18.95 5.02
CA ASP A 115 -5.65 -19.14 5.74
C ASP A 115 -5.55 -18.39 7.08
N LEU A 116 -6.20 -17.23 7.12
CA LEU A 116 -6.18 -16.26 8.22
C LEU A 116 -7.15 -16.63 9.34
N ASP A 117 -8.22 -17.35 9.02
CA ASP A 117 -9.30 -17.69 9.96
C ASP A 117 -9.34 -19.17 10.37
N SER A 118 -8.40 -19.97 9.85
CA SER A 118 -8.30 -21.43 9.99
C SER A 118 -9.50 -22.21 9.44
N ARG A 119 -10.12 -21.73 8.37
CA ARG A 119 -11.28 -22.36 7.71
C ARG A 119 -11.07 -22.44 6.21
N VAL A 120 -11.81 -23.38 5.62
CA VAL A 120 -11.90 -23.51 4.17
C VAL A 120 -13.36 -23.31 3.78
N SER A 121 -13.64 -22.15 3.23
CA SER A 121 -14.96 -21.66 2.92
C SER A 121 -15.26 -21.76 1.42
N THR A 122 -16.53 -22.02 1.13
CA THR A 122 -17.11 -22.04 -0.21
C THR A 122 -18.37 -21.19 -0.24
N ASP A 123 -18.96 -20.99 -1.41
CA ASP A 123 -20.26 -20.33 -1.56
C ASP A 123 -21.42 -21.01 -0.79
N LYS A 124 -21.20 -22.24 -0.30
CA LYS A 124 -22.15 -23.02 0.51
C LYS A 124 -21.85 -23.02 2.00
N SER A 125 -20.73 -22.44 2.45
CA SER A 125 -20.36 -22.44 3.87
C SER A 125 -21.37 -21.67 4.71
N THR A 126 -21.73 -22.27 5.84
CA THR A 126 -22.74 -21.77 6.78
C THR A 126 -22.13 -21.28 8.10
N ASP A 127 -20.96 -21.82 8.42
CA ASP A 127 -20.01 -21.42 9.45
C ASP A 127 -19.11 -20.29 8.93
N HIS A 128 -19.74 -19.18 8.57
CA HIS A 128 -19.08 -17.97 8.08
C HIS A 128 -19.76 -16.75 8.70
N CYS A 129 -19.05 -15.63 8.85
CA CYS A 129 -19.67 -14.36 9.22
C CYS A 129 -20.80 -14.04 8.22
N ARG A 130 -21.82 -13.33 8.71
CA ARG A 130 -22.94 -12.90 7.89
C ARG A 130 -22.44 -11.91 6.85
N LEU A 131 -22.59 -12.26 5.58
CA LEU A 131 -22.25 -11.35 4.49
C LEU A 131 -23.06 -10.06 4.58
N ARG A 132 -22.47 -8.96 4.09
CA ARG A 132 -23.17 -7.68 3.97
C ARG A 132 -24.40 -7.80 3.05
N PRO A 133 -25.47 -7.03 3.28
CA PRO A 133 -26.64 -7.03 2.41
C PRO A 133 -26.27 -6.81 0.94
N GLY A 134 -26.79 -7.65 0.05
CA GLY A 134 -26.52 -7.59 -1.40
C GLY A 134 -25.24 -8.31 -1.85
N ALA A 135 -24.36 -8.72 -0.93
CA ALA A 135 -23.18 -9.49 -1.26
C ALA A 135 -23.54 -10.89 -1.79
N PRO A 136 -22.95 -11.35 -2.90
CA PRO A 136 -23.18 -12.70 -3.39
C PRO A 136 -22.42 -13.73 -2.56
N ASN A 137 -22.97 -14.94 -2.39
CA ASN A 137 -22.34 -16.02 -1.60
C ASN A 137 -20.91 -16.37 -2.04
N LYS A 138 -20.55 -16.13 -3.31
CA LYS A 138 -19.19 -16.36 -3.83
C LYS A 138 -18.10 -15.56 -3.09
N VAL A 139 -18.47 -14.50 -2.36
CA VAL A 139 -17.52 -13.71 -1.54
C VAL A 139 -16.90 -14.55 -0.42
N LYS A 140 -17.61 -15.60 0.04
CA LYS A 140 -17.11 -16.58 1.03
C LYS A 140 -16.11 -17.59 0.47
N THR A 141 -15.79 -17.53 -0.83
CA THR A 141 -15.03 -18.61 -1.46
C THR A 141 -13.56 -18.33 -1.36
N ASP A 142 -12.86 -19.22 -0.67
CA ASP A 142 -11.43 -19.09 -0.45
C ASP A 142 -10.63 -19.54 -1.68
N GLY A 143 -9.33 -19.25 -1.60
CA GLY A 143 -8.31 -19.76 -2.50
C GLY A 143 -7.99 -21.24 -2.29
N GLU A 144 -6.84 -21.65 -2.78
CA GLU A 144 -6.34 -23.00 -2.55
C GLU A 144 -6.06 -23.18 -1.05
N SER A 145 -6.46 -24.31 -0.47
CA SER A 145 -6.18 -24.63 0.95
C SER A 145 -6.67 -23.62 1.98
N GLY A 146 -7.78 -22.89 1.71
CA GLY A 146 -8.33 -21.91 2.64
C GLY A 146 -7.68 -20.53 2.56
N ILE A 147 -6.87 -20.25 1.53
CA ILE A 147 -6.23 -18.94 1.39
C ILE A 147 -7.28 -17.82 1.29
N ASP A 148 -7.23 -16.89 2.24
CA ASP A 148 -8.09 -15.71 2.30
C ASP A 148 -7.49 -14.57 1.45
N ASN A 149 -8.13 -14.28 0.30
CA ASN A 149 -7.71 -13.18 -0.57
C ASN A 149 -8.87 -12.58 -1.38
N SER A 150 -9.88 -12.08 -0.68
CA SER A 150 -11.00 -11.37 -1.28
C SER A 150 -10.56 -10.08 -2.00
N PHE A 151 -9.43 -9.47 -1.63
CA PHE A 151 -8.85 -8.39 -2.41
C PHE A 151 -8.57 -8.81 -3.87
N GLY A 152 -7.83 -9.89 -4.08
CA GLY A 152 -7.54 -10.40 -5.42
C GLY A 152 -8.77 -10.94 -6.14
N ALA A 153 -9.70 -11.57 -5.40
CA ALA A 153 -10.90 -12.19 -5.98
C ALA A 153 -12.02 -11.21 -6.34
N ASN A 154 -12.25 -10.20 -5.48
CA ASN A 154 -13.45 -9.36 -5.51
C ASN A 154 -13.13 -7.86 -5.65
N ILE A 155 -12.03 -7.35 -5.08
CA ILE A 155 -11.67 -5.91 -5.16
C ILE A 155 -10.91 -5.57 -6.45
N LEU A 156 -9.90 -6.35 -6.81
CA LEU A 156 -9.07 -6.11 -7.99
C LEU A 156 -9.88 -6.07 -9.31
N PRO A 157 -10.90 -6.92 -9.54
CA PRO A 157 -11.75 -6.82 -10.72
C PRO A 157 -12.52 -5.48 -10.81
N ILE A 158 -12.90 -4.90 -9.68
CA ILE A 158 -13.55 -3.58 -9.63
C ILE A 158 -12.55 -2.51 -10.03
N PHE A 159 -11.34 -2.56 -9.47
CA PHE A 159 -10.26 -1.64 -9.85
C PHE A 159 -9.92 -1.72 -11.32
N THR A 160 -9.70 -2.91 -11.86
CA THR A 160 -9.33 -3.10 -13.28
C THR A 160 -10.46 -2.77 -14.25
N THR A 161 -11.72 -2.71 -13.79
CA THR A 161 -12.82 -2.18 -14.61
C THR A 161 -12.72 -0.65 -14.74
N ALA A 162 -12.37 0.06 -13.66
CA ALA A 162 -12.27 1.52 -13.65
C ALA A 162 -10.89 2.03 -14.12
N LEU A 163 -9.83 1.26 -13.83
CA LEU A 163 -8.41 1.55 -14.04
C LEU A 163 -7.75 0.28 -14.63
N PRO A 164 -7.96 -0.02 -15.92
CA PRO A 164 -7.51 -1.28 -16.54
C PRO A 164 -6.01 -1.56 -16.42
N ASP A 165 -5.23 -0.50 -16.32
CA ASP A 165 -3.77 -0.55 -16.31
C ASP A 165 -3.17 -0.56 -14.90
N PHE A 166 -4.01 -0.54 -13.84
CA PHE A 166 -3.57 -0.39 -12.46
C PHE A 166 -2.44 -1.35 -12.02
N PRO A 167 -2.52 -2.68 -12.24
CA PRO A 167 -1.42 -3.59 -11.89
C PRO A 167 -0.14 -3.33 -12.68
N ARG A 168 -0.26 -2.99 -13.96
CA ARG A 168 0.87 -2.68 -14.84
C ARG A 168 1.56 -1.39 -14.39
N ASP A 169 0.79 -0.35 -14.15
CA ASP A 169 1.29 0.97 -13.78
C ASP A 169 1.92 0.94 -12.38
N THR A 170 1.36 0.14 -11.46
CA THR A 170 1.98 -0.16 -10.16
C THR A 170 3.38 -0.71 -10.32
N ASN A 171 3.54 -1.75 -11.14
CA ASN A 171 4.85 -2.34 -11.38
C ASN A 171 5.78 -1.41 -12.17
N ALA A 172 5.27 -0.64 -13.14
CA ALA A 172 6.06 0.35 -13.87
C ALA A 172 6.61 1.44 -12.93
N ALA A 173 5.84 1.88 -11.92
CA ALA A 173 6.32 2.84 -10.92
C ALA A 173 7.48 2.30 -10.08
N LEU A 174 7.44 1.01 -9.70
CA LEU A 174 8.57 0.35 -9.03
C LEU A 174 9.81 0.38 -9.93
N GLN A 175 9.65 -0.06 -11.19
CA GLN A 175 10.74 -0.19 -12.15
C GLN A 175 11.38 1.16 -12.54
N THR A 176 10.59 2.23 -12.53
CA THR A 176 11.06 3.59 -12.86
C THR A 176 11.58 4.37 -11.66
N GLY A 177 11.59 3.76 -10.46
CA GLY A 177 12.13 4.39 -9.26
C GLY A 177 11.21 5.43 -8.63
N THR A 178 9.90 5.37 -8.84
CA THR A 178 8.95 6.34 -8.24
C THR A 178 8.87 6.21 -6.71
N GLY A 179 9.11 5.01 -6.20
CA GLY A 179 9.09 4.65 -4.77
C GLY A 179 8.88 3.15 -4.65
N THR A 180 9.27 2.55 -3.54
CA THR A 180 9.08 1.14 -3.20
C THR A 180 9.07 0.97 -1.67
N TYR A 181 9.00 -0.27 -1.20
CA TYR A 181 9.24 -0.61 0.20
C TYR A 181 10.55 -1.36 0.36
N ILE A 182 11.33 -0.99 1.36
CA ILE A 182 12.52 -1.74 1.77
C ILE A 182 12.21 -2.51 3.04
N LEU A 183 12.29 -3.83 2.93
CA LEU A 183 12.26 -4.74 4.05
C LEU A 183 13.68 -4.92 4.58
N GLN A 184 13.93 -4.50 5.82
CA GLN A 184 15.11 -4.90 6.56
C GLN A 184 14.81 -6.16 7.36
N ALA A 185 15.69 -7.16 7.29
CA ALA A 185 15.65 -8.35 8.14
C ALA A 185 16.99 -8.49 8.86
N VAL A 186 16.96 -8.54 10.19
CA VAL A 186 18.14 -8.70 11.06
C VAL A 186 18.17 -10.12 11.60
N GLY A 187 19.36 -10.73 11.59
CA GLY A 187 19.57 -12.11 11.99
C GLY A 187 19.17 -13.13 10.92
N PHE A 188 18.82 -12.65 9.73
CA PHE A 188 18.60 -13.46 8.54
C PHE A 188 19.91 -13.59 7.75
N ASP A 189 20.75 -14.55 8.14
CA ASP A 189 22.04 -14.81 7.47
C ASP A 189 21.83 -15.29 6.02
N GLY A 190 20.68 -15.89 5.77
CA GLY A 190 20.23 -16.23 4.46
C GLY A 190 20.83 -17.48 3.87
N THR A 191 21.24 -18.42 4.72
CA THR A 191 21.36 -19.81 4.25
C THR A 191 19.97 -20.33 3.88
N SER A 192 19.89 -21.16 2.84
CA SER A 192 18.61 -21.65 2.32
C SER A 192 17.85 -22.57 3.29
N ASP A 193 18.53 -23.05 4.32
CA ASP A 193 18.04 -23.94 5.37
C ASP A 193 17.92 -23.26 6.74
N GLN A 194 18.23 -21.96 6.84
CA GLN A 194 18.20 -21.23 8.10
C GLN A 194 16.84 -21.43 8.79
N SER A 195 16.89 -21.80 10.07
CA SER A 195 15.71 -22.11 10.87
C SER A 195 15.93 -21.63 12.30
N ASN A 196 15.57 -20.38 12.57
CA ASN A 196 15.82 -19.71 13.83
C ASN A 196 14.69 -18.75 14.24
N THR A 197 14.56 -18.49 15.54
CA THR A 197 13.73 -17.42 16.13
C THR A 197 14.59 -16.22 16.52
N GLY A 198 13.96 -15.15 17.04
CA GLY A 198 14.66 -13.98 17.53
C GLY A 198 15.21 -13.09 16.42
N LEU A 199 14.66 -13.20 15.21
CA LEU A 199 14.93 -12.24 14.15
C LEU A 199 14.08 -11.00 14.39
N THR A 200 14.53 -9.88 13.83
CA THR A 200 13.71 -8.66 13.78
C THR A 200 13.61 -8.18 12.34
N GLY A 201 12.63 -7.33 12.06
CA GLY A 201 12.56 -6.66 10.78
C GLY A 201 11.87 -5.32 10.88
N GLN A 202 11.96 -4.55 9.81
CA GLN A 202 11.23 -3.29 9.67
C GLN A 202 11.00 -2.97 8.20
N LEU A 203 9.97 -2.18 7.93
CA LEU A 203 9.54 -1.85 6.57
C LEU A 203 9.59 -0.34 6.36
N PHE A 204 10.42 0.11 5.43
CA PHE A 204 10.57 1.51 5.07
C PHE A 204 9.81 1.82 3.80
N GLU A 205 9.10 2.95 3.75
CA GLU A 205 8.56 3.49 2.51
C GLU A 205 9.61 4.42 1.89
N THR A 206 9.91 4.26 0.60
CA THR A 206 10.98 5.02 -0.06
C THR A 206 10.45 6.15 -0.91
N GLY A 207 11.26 7.20 -1.03
CA GLY A 207 11.05 8.26 -2.00
C GLY A 207 11.55 7.88 -3.40
N ARG A 208 11.30 8.78 -4.35
CA ARG A 208 11.75 8.63 -5.72
C ARG A 208 13.28 8.57 -5.81
N VAL A 209 13.80 7.69 -6.66
CA VAL A 209 15.19 7.65 -7.12
C VAL A 209 15.28 8.11 -8.57
N SER A 210 16.36 8.82 -8.91
CA SER A 210 16.68 9.22 -10.27
C SER A 210 18.20 9.21 -10.46
N PRO A 211 18.76 8.50 -11.47
CA PRO A 211 18.06 7.72 -12.50
C PRO A 211 17.30 6.51 -11.94
N ALA A 212 16.56 5.81 -12.80
CA ALA A 212 15.86 4.57 -12.44
C ALA A 212 16.82 3.55 -11.81
N PRO A 213 16.33 2.71 -10.85
CA PRO A 213 17.15 1.73 -10.16
C PRO A 213 17.72 0.69 -11.14
N ARG A 214 18.92 0.18 -10.83
CA ARG A 214 19.62 -0.83 -11.63
C ARG A 214 19.22 -2.25 -11.24
N TRP A 215 18.74 -2.43 -10.01
CA TRP A 215 18.39 -3.72 -9.42
C TRP A 215 19.53 -4.72 -9.37
N ASP A 216 20.75 -4.22 -9.18
CA ASP A 216 22.02 -4.98 -9.16
C ASP A 216 22.61 -5.14 -7.75
N GLY A 217 21.87 -4.76 -6.70
CA GLY A 217 22.35 -4.75 -5.32
C GLY A 217 22.99 -3.43 -4.88
N SER A 218 23.30 -2.52 -5.81
CA SER A 218 24.02 -1.28 -5.51
C SER A 218 23.13 -0.06 -5.27
N ASP A 219 21.82 -0.20 -5.51
CA ASP A 219 20.84 0.88 -5.41
C ASP A 219 20.74 1.43 -3.97
N LEU A 220 20.68 2.76 -3.87
CA LEU A 220 20.38 3.50 -2.65
C LEU A 220 19.02 4.17 -2.80
N TRP A 221 18.15 3.96 -1.84
CA TRP A 221 16.84 4.59 -1.81
C TRP A 221 16.75 5.55 -0.62
N PRO A 222 16.34 6.80 -0.85
CA PRO A 222 16.02 7.69 0.25
C PRO A 222 14.68 7.24 0.88
N VAL A 223 14.57 7.29 2.20
CA VAL A 223 13.37 6.85 2.94
C VAL A 223 12.47 8.04 3.24
N LEU A 224 11.16 7.90 3.08
CA LEU A 224 10.21 8.96 3.42
C LEU A 224 10.22 9.20 4.94
N ALA A 225 10.34 10.47 5.34
CA ALA A 225 10.31 10.86 6.76
C ALA A 225 9.03 10.38 7.48
N SER A 226 7.89 10.33 6.78
CA SER A 226 6.62 9.82 7.31
C SER A 226 6.65 8.34 7.72
N SER A 227 7.59 7.56 7.17
CA SER A 227 7.76 6.15 7.50
C SER A 227 8.75 5.92 8.66
N LEU A 228 9.34 6.98 9.22
CA LEU A 228 10.40 6.92 10.23
C LEU A 228 9.93 7.44 11.59
N VAL A 229 10.41 6.80 12.66
CA VAL A 229 10.19 7.29 14.03
C VAL A 229 10.94 8.61 14.20
N GLY A 230 10.20 9.67 14.52
CA GLY A 230 10.74 11.03 14.63
C GLY A 230 11.30 11.60 13.31
N GLY A 231 10.95 11.01 12.16
CA GLY A 231 11.40 11.49 10.85
C GLY A 231 12.88 11.27 10.54
N THR A 232 13.60 10.42 11.29
CA THR A 232 15.04 10.20 11.11
C THR A 232 15.39 8.72 10.94
N LEU A 233 16.44 8.43 10.16
CA LEU A 233 16.90 7.04 9.96
C LEU A 233 17.33 6.37 11.27
N ALA A 234 17.88 7.15 12.21
CA ALA A 234 18.29 6.65 13.52
C ALA A 234 17.12 6.13 14.37
N GLY A 235 15.90 6.62 14.15
CA GLY A 235 14.68 6.11 14.82
C GLY A 235 14.21 4.75 14.28
N GLY A 236 14.67 4.35 13.08
CA GLY A 236 14.13 3.22 12.33
C GLY A 236 12.73 3.51 11.78
N ALA A 237 12.11 2.49 11.18
CA ALA A 237 10.78 2.62 10.60
C ALA A 237 9.67 2.63 11.66
N ASN A 238 8.52 3.21 11.35
CA ASN A 238 7.31 3.09 12.16
C ASN A 238 6.77 1.64 12.17
N ALA A 239 6.97 0.91 11.08
CA ALA A 239 6.58 -0.49 10.92
C ALA A 239 7.72 -1.42 11.36
N LYS A 240 7.64 -1.99 12.57
CA LYS A 240 8.66 -2.89 13.16
C LYS A 240 8.09 -4.27 13.50
N MET A 241 8.88 -5.30 13.23
CA MET A 241 8.64 -6.70 13.60
C MET A 241 9.66 -7.08 14.66
N SER A 242 9.23 -7.22 15.91
CA SER A 242 10.10 -7.53 17.05
C SER A 242 10.32 -9.03 17.27
N ASP A 243 9.41 -9.88 16.79
CA ASP A 243 9.41 -11.32 17.04
C ASP A 243 9.36 -12.16 15.75
N ALA A 244 10.16 -11.77 14.76
CA ALA A 244 10.27 -12.50 13.51
C ALA A 244 11.03 -13.83 13.68
N TYR A 245 10.80 -14.74 12.74
CA TYR A 245 11.52 -15.99 12.65
C TYR A 245 11.82 -16.35 11.20
N VAL A 246 12.69 -17.34 11.02
CA VAL A 246 12.96 -17.96 9.72
C VAL A 246 12.79 -19.46 9.88
N SER A 247 12.18 -20.13 8.91
CA SER A 247 12.02 -21.59 8.91
C SER A 247 12.24 -22.12 7.50
N GLY A 248 13.24 -22.98 7.31
CA GLY A 248 13.65 -23.46 5.99
C GLY A 248 13.99 -22.35 5.00
N GLY A 249 14.64 -21.28 5.47
CA GLY A 249 15.01 -20.10 4.69
C GLY A 249 13.85 -19.15 4.32
N MET A 250 12.63 -19.41 4.80
CA MET A 250 11.50 -18.49 4.68
C MET A 250 11.43 -17.59 5.91
N PHE A 251 11.65 -16.29 5.72
CA PHE A 251 11.40 -15.29 6.75
C PHE A 251 9.89 -15.16 6.98
N VAL A 252 9.50 -15.01 8.24
CA VAL A 252 8.13 -14.75 8.68
C VAL A 252 8.17 -13.65 9.73
N GLY A 253 7.45 -12.57 9.49
CA GLY A 253 7.29 -11.49 10.44
C GLY A 253 5.87 -10.92 10.42
N VAL A 254 5.41 -10.46 11.58
CA VAL A 254 4.10 -9.84 11.77
C VAL A 254 4.34 -8.43 12.28
N LEU A 255 3.69 -7.43 11.67
CA LEU A 255 3.71 -6.08 12.23
C LEU A 255 2.55 -5.92 13.23
N PRO A 256 2.77 -5.22 14.36
CA PRO A 256 1.69 -4.82 15.23
C PRO A 256 0.84 -3.73 14.54
N GLY A 257 -0.46 -3.74 14.83
CA GLY A 257 -1.39 -2.69 14.38
C GLY A 257 -1.71 -2.71 12.89
N THR A 258 -1.78 -1.51 12.29
CA THR A 258 -2.08 -1.33 10.86
C THR A 258 -0.86 -0.86 10.10
N PHE A 259 -0.61 -1.49 8.95
CA PHE A 259 0.34 -1.02 7.96
C PHE A 259 -0.38 -0.46 6.73
N ASN A 260 -0.03 0.77 6.36
CA ASN A 260 -0.60 1.44 5.19
C ASN A 260 0.27 1.13 3.97
N LEU A 261 -0.13 0.13 3.18
CA LEU A 261 0.53 -0.20 1.92
C LEU A 261 0.03 0.74 0.82
N SER A 262 0.80 1.75 0.49
CA SER A 262 0.62 2.59 -0.70
C SER A 262 1.05 1.84 -1.96
N LEU A 263 0.13 1.64 -2.90
CA LEU A 263 0.39 1.14 -4.24
C LEU A 263 0.65 2.33 -5.18
N ALA A 264 1.90 2.47 -5.61
CA ALA A 264 2.34 3.50 -6.56
C ALA A 264 1.78 3.23 -7.97
N GLY A 265 2.03 4.12 -8.94
CA GLY A 265 1.64 3.93 -10.36
C GLY A 265 0.54 4.86 -10.86
N VAL A 266 -0.25 5.41 -9.94
CA VAL A 266 -1.29 6.40 -10.20
C VAL A 266 -1.02 7.66 -9.38
N GLN A 267 -1.32 8.84 -9.93
CA GLN A 267 -1.21 10.09 -9.18
C GLN A 267 -2.05 9.96 -7.91
N GLY A 268 -1.45 10.17 -6.72
CA GLY A 268 -2.13 10.00 -5.43
C GLY A 268 -1.93 8.65 -4.74
N GLY A 269 -1.65 7.56 -5.49
CA GLY A 269 -1.52 6.20 -4.96
C GLY A 269 -2.82 5.65 -4.34
N ILE A 270 -2.92 4.33 -4.21
CA ILE A 270 -4.00 3.70 -3.42
C ILE A 270 -3.39 3.22 -2.11
N VAL A 271 -3.93 3.70 -0.98
CA VAL A 271 -3.51 3.23 0.34
C VAL A 271 -4.39 2.06 0.78
N LEU A 272 -3.73 0.93 1.07
CA LEU A 272 -4.35 -0.27 1.59
C LEU A 272 -4.05 -0.36 3.10
N PRO A 273 -5.01 -0.07 3.99
CA PRO A 273 -4.81 -0.16 5.43
C PRO A 273 -4.91 -1.62 5.90
N ILE A 274 -3.79 -2.32 5.94
CA ILE A 274 -3.70 -3.75 6.29
C ILE A 274 -3.49 -3.88 7.80
N GLU A 275 -4.47 -4.44 8.49
CA GLU A 275 -4.39 -4.79 9.91
C GLU A 275 -3.72 -6.15 10.10
N ARG A 276 -2.88 -6.25 11.14
CA ARG A 276 -2.07 -7.43 11.49
C ARG A 276 -1.34 -8.00 10.27
N PRO A 277 -0.59 -7.17 9.54
CA PRO A 277 0.05 -7.60 8.31
C PRO A 277 1.08 -8.68 8.62
N LEU A 278 0.98 -9.77 7.91
CA LEU A 278 1.90 -10.89 7.88
C LEU A 278 2.77 -10.77 6.63
N ILE A 279 4.08 -10.70 6.84
CA ILE A 279 5.06 -10.59 5.76
C ILE A 279 5.91 -11.85 5.74
N THR A 280 5.93 -12.52 4.60
CA THR A 280 6.82 -13.63 4.34
C THR A 280 7.59 -13.42 3.07
N PHE A 281 8.80 -13.95 3.02
CA PHE A 281 9.58 -14.03 1.79
C PHE A 281 10.69 -15.07 1.94
N LYS A 282 11.10 -15.65 0.82
CA LYS A 282 12.27 -16.51 0.77
C LYS A 282 13.44 -15.71 0.21
N LYS A 283 14.58 -15.72 0.92
CA LYS A 283 15.81 -15.12 0.37
C LYS A 283 16.21 -15.86 -0.92
N PRO A 284 16.81 -15.17 -1.89
CA PRO A 284 17.42 -15.80 -3.05
C PRO A 284 18.47 -16.83 -2.67
N SER A 285 18.48 -17.95 -3.39
CA SER A 285 19.68 -18.78 -3.49
C SER A 285 20.81 -18.10 -4.28
N ASN A 286 20.49 -17.13 -5.15
CA ASN A 286 21.46 -16.39 -5.98
C ASN A 286 22.04 -15.13 -5.31
N GLY A 287 21.70 -14.86 -4.05
CA GLY A 287 22.15 -13.70 -3.30
C GLY A 287 21.49 -12.36 -3.63
N LEU A 288 20.62 -12.26 -4.66
CA LEU A 288 20.02 -10.99 -5.11
C LEU A 288 18.48 -10.92 -5.07
N ASP A 289 17.78 -12.00 -5.44
CA ASP A 289 16.32 -12.02 -5.65
C ASP A 289 15.49 -12.64 -4.51
N ALA A 290 14.89 -11.83 -3.65
CA ALA A 290 13.89 -12.33 -2.70
C ALA A 290 12.65 -12.77 -3.49
N THR A 291 12.30 -14.05 -3.34
CA THR A 291 11.24 -14.71 -4.10
C THR A 291 10.11 -15.16 -3.17
N THR A 292 8.96 -15.44 -3.76
CA THR A 292 7.78 -15.93 -3.03
C THR A 292 7.36 -15.00 -1.89
N GLY A 293 7.60 -13.69 -2.06
CA GLY A 293 7.16 -12.68 -1.11
C GLY A 293 5.64 -12.66 -1.04
N THR A 294 5.11 -12.46 0.16
CA THR A 294 3.67 -12.28 0.42
C THR A 294 3.49 -11.25 1.53
N ILE A 295 2.61 -10.27 1.32
CA ILE A 295 2.05 -9.41 2.37
C ILE A 295 0.58 -9.81 2.48
N ALA A 296 0.16 -10.31 3.64
CA ALA A 296 -1.21 -10.74 3.90
C ALA A 296 -1.78 -10.05 5.15
N GLY A 297 -3.09 -10.03 5.30
CA GLY A 297 -3.77 -9.50 6.48
C GLY A 297 -5.24 -9.23 6.20
N VAL A 298 -5.85 -8.37 7.00
CA VAL A 298 -7.25 -7.94 6.77
C VAL A 298 -7.33 -6.43 6.63
N MET A 299 -8.26 -5.95 5.82
CA MET A 299 -8.53 -4.51 5.68
C MET A 299 -9.93 -4.21 6.18
N ASN A 300 -10.05 -3.44 7.26
CA ASN A 300 -11.35 -2.93 7.69
C ASN A 300 -12.01 -2.15 6.54
N THR A 301 -13.21 -2.56 6.14
CA THR A 301 -13.81 -2.08 4.90
C THR A 301 -14.26 -0.61 5.01
N ALA A 302 -14.68 -0.14 6.18
CA ALA A 302 -15.02 1.26 6.38
C ALA A 302 -13.79 2.17 6.27
N ARG A 303 -12.65 1.74 6.83
CA ARG A 303 -11.38 2.45 6.71
C ARG A 303 -10.87 2.45 5.28
N PHE A 304 -10.92 1.31 4.59
CA PHE A 304 -10.54 1.21 3.18
C PHE A 304 -11.39 2.13 2.29
N ASN A 305 -12.71 2.15 2.48
CA ASN A 305 -13.59 3.08 1.78
C ASN A 305 -13.23 4.55 2.03
N SER A 306 -12.81 4.90 3.25
CA SER A 306 -12.41 6.26 3.61
C SER A 306 -11.12 6.67 2.89
N GLU A 307 -10.11 5.80 2.88
CA GLU A 307 -8.87 6.04 2.12
C GLU A 307 -9.12 6.12 0.62
N PHE A 308 -9.96 5.22 0.07
CA PHE A 308 -10.29 5.24 -1.35
C PHE A 308 -10.99 6.54 -1.74
N ARG A 309 -11.96 7.03 -0.95
CA ARG A 309 -12.65 8.31 -1.22
C ARG A 309 -11.68 9.48 -1.23
N ARG A 310 -10.65 9.47 -0.37
CA ARG A 310 -9.63 10.54 -0.31
C ARG A 310 -8.79 10.65 -1.59
N VAL A 311 -8.55 9.53 -2.26
CA VAL A 311 -7.72 9.49 -3.48
C VAL A 311 -8.53 9.33 -4.77
N ALA A 312 -9.84 9.08 -4.67
CA ALA A 312 -10.70 8.74 -5.80
C ALA A 312 -10.56 9.72 -6.98
N GLY A 313 -10.57 11.02 -6.71
CA GLY A 313 -10.37 12.04 -7.74
C GLY A 313 -9.02 11.97 -8.44
N GLN A 314 -7.97 11.63 -7.69
CA GLN A 314 -6.59 11.53 -8.20
C GLN A 314 -6.42 10.32 -9.10
N LEU A 315 -7.22 9.27 -8.87
CA LEU A 315 -7.30 8.11 -9.75
C LEU A 315 -8.07 8.42 -11.03
N SER A 316 -9.19 9.12 -10.92
CA SER A 316 -10.01 9.54 -12.05
C SER A 316 -10.96 10.65 -11.66
N THR A 317 -11.01 11.73 -12.44
CA THR A 317 -11.98 12.82 -12.25
C THR A 317 -13.43 12.36 -12.38
N VAL A 318 -13.70 11.24 -13.06
CA VAL A 318 -15.03 10.62 -13.11
C VAL A 318 -15.50 10.14 -11.72
N LEU A 319 -14.56 9.91 -10.79
CA LEU A 319 -14.86 9.54 -9.42
C LEU A 319 -15.09 10.76 -8.51
N CYS A 320 -14.90 11.98 -8.99
CA CYS A 320 -15.17 13.20 -8.23
C CYS A 320 -16.66 13.54 -8.11
N GLU A 321 -17.50 13.00 -9.00
CA GLU A 321 -18.92 13.37 -9.06
C GLU A 321 -19.84 12.15 -9.18
N GLY A 322 -21.01 12.27 -8.57
CA GLY A 322 -22.15 11.38 -8.79
C GLY A 322 -22.10 10.03 -8.05
N SER A 323 -23.04 9.15 -8.43
CA SER A 323 -23.27 7.86 -7.78
C SER A 323 -22.19 6.81 -8.08
N THR A 324 -21.24 7.08 -8.97
CA THR A 324 -20.20 6.12 -9.38
C THR A 324 -19.31 5.71 -8.20
N LEU A 325 -18.82 6.68 -7.42
CA LEU A 325 -17.98 6.42 -6.25
C LEU A 325 -18.76 5.65 -5.17
N ASP A 326 -20.03 6.00 -4.96
CA ASP A 326 -20.91 5.30 -4.01
C ASP A 326 -21.19 3.86 -4.45
N ASN A 327 -21.39 3.63 -5.76
CA ASN A 327 -21.55 2.30 -6.32
C ASN A 327 -20.29 1.45 -6.16
N ILE A 328 -19.10 2.03 -6.32
CA ILE A 328 -17.82 1.33 -6.13
C ILE A 328 -17.60 0.99 -4.64
N THR A 329 -17.78 1.94 -3.74
CA THR A 329 -17.61 1.71 -2.30
C THR A 329 -18.68 0.76 -1.73
N SER A 330 -19.88 0.73 -2.31
CA SER A 330 -20.89 -0.29 -2.01
C SER A 330 -20.42 -1.68 -2.45
N GLN A 331 -19.79 -1.82 -3.62
CA GLN A 331 -19.21 -3.08 -4.06
C GLN A 331 -18.04 -3.52 -3.16
N PHE A 332 -17.20 -2.60 -2.70
CA PHE A 332 -16.15 -2.90 -1.71
C PHE A 332 -16.75 -3.39 -0.40
N THR A 333 -17.83 -2.76 0.07
CA THR A 333 -18.58 -3.21 1.25
C THR A 333 -19.14 -4.62 1.06
N GLN A 334 -19.67 -4.93 -0.13
CA GLN A 334 -20.18 -6.26 -0.45
C GLN A 334 -19.07 -7.31 -0.61
N ALA A 335 -17.81 -6.90 -0.76
CA ALA A 335 -16.66 -7.80 -0.85
C ALA A 335 -16.06 -8.17 0.52
N SER A 336 -16.61 -7.65 1.63
CA SER A 336 -16.20 -8.07 2.98
C SER A 336 -16.51 -9.56 3.19
N ASP A 337 -15.46 -10.34 3.43
CA ASP A 337 -15.48 -11.79 3.58
C ASP A 337 -15.02 -12.25 4.97
N ILE A 338 -14.40 -11.37 5.76
CA ILE A 338 -13.86 -11.73 7.08
C ILE A 338 -14.23 -10.67 8.11
N MET A 339 -14.09 -11.00 9.40
CA MET A 339 -14.17 -9.99 10.46
C MET A 339 -12.84 -9.23 10.61
N SER A 340 -12.89 -8.00 11.08
CA SER A 340 -11.73 -7.11 11.28
C SER A 340 -10.72 -7.66 12.29
N ASP A 341 -11.12 -8.57 13.18
CA ASP A 341 -10.20 -9.30 14.06
C ASP A 341 -9.54 -10.52 13.39
N GLY A 342 -9.84 -10.80 12.11
CA GLY A 342 -9.30 -11.90 11.33
C GLY A 342 -9.97 -13.23 11.63
N THR A 343 -11.02 -13.23 12.45
CA THR A 343 -11.80 -14.44 12.69
C THR A 343 -12.94 -14.56 11.68
N ASN A 344 -13.49 -15.77 11.61
CA ASN A 344 -14.66 -16.07 10.82
C ASN A 344 -15.50 -17.13 11.56
N GLY A 345 -16.67 -17.47 11.04
CA GLY A 345 -17.51 -18.56 11.54
C GLY A 345 -18.63 -18.17 12.51
N ASP A 346 -18.67 -16.93 12.97
CA ASP A 346 -19.81 -16.41 13.75
C ASP A 346 -20.86 -15.79 12.82
N SER A 347 -21.84 -16.60 12.40
CA SER A 347 -22.92 -16.17 11.50
C SER A 347 -23.88 -15.14 12.11
N SER A 348 -23.74 -14.81 13.40
CA SER A 348 -24.49 -13.71 14.03
C SER A 348 -23.84 -12.35 13.78
N LYS A 349 -22.54 -12.31 13.48
CA LYS A 349 -21.76 -11.10 13.22
C LYS A 349 -21.60 -10.86 11.72
N GLU A 350 -21.56 -9.60 11.33
CA GLU A 350 -21.32 -9.25 9.92
C GLU A 350 -19.84 -9.29 9.58
N CYS A 351 -19.52 -9.69 8.34
CA CYS A 351 -18.19 -9.50 7.78
C CYS A 351 -17.97 -7.99 7.56
N ASP A 352 -16.97 -7.42 8.23
CA ASP A 352 -16.66 -5.98 8.22
C ASP A 352 -15.25 -5.66 7.69
N ALA A 353 -14.53 -6.69 7.24
CA ALA A 353 -13.21 -6.57 6.64
C ALA A 353 -13.08 -7.41 5.36
N ILE A 354 -12.08 -7.05 4.57
CA ILE A 354 -11.68 -7.73 3.34
C ILE A 354 -10.35 -8.43 3.62
N SER A 355 -10.27 -9.74 3.41
CA SER A 355 -8.99 -10.44 3.42
C SER A 355 -8.14 -10.00 2.23
N ILE A 356 -6.84 -9.81 2.48
CA ILE A 356 -5.92 -9.35 1.45
C ILE A 356 -4.64 -10.18 1.48
N ALA A 357 -4.18 -10.53 0.28
CA ALA A 357 -2.82 -11.00 0.08
C ALA A 357 -2.24 -10.54 -1.26
N ILE A 358 -1.07 -9.91 -1.19
CA ILE A 358 -0.30 -9.44 -2.34
C ILE A 358 1.01 -10.23 -2.39
N GLY A 359 1.24 -10.88 -3.53
CA GLY A 359 2.54 -11.49 -3.80
C GLY A 359 3.58 -10.42 -4.14
N PHE A 360 4.86 -10.68 -3.88
CA PHE A 360 5.92 -9.83 -4.39
C PHE A 360 7.23 -10.59 -4.69
N THR A 361 8.09 -9.97 -5.48
CA THR A 361 9.54 -10.21 -5.49
C THR A 361 10.26 -8.98 -4.95
N ALA A 362 11.44 -9.18 -4.39
CA ALA A 362 12.29 -8.09 -3.94
C ALA A 362 13.74 -8.31 -4.37
N LYS A 363 14.52 -7.23 -4.38
CA LYS A 363 15.94 -7.21 -4.75
C LYS A 363 16.76 -6.74 -3.57
N VAL A 364 17.93 -7.33 -3.36
CA VAL A 364 18.91 -6.76 -2.41
C VAL A 364 19.22 -5.33 -2.82
N VAL A 365 19.32 -4.44 -1.85
CA VAL A 365 19.74 -3.05 -2.01
C VAL A 365 20.71 -2.66 -0.90
N LYS A 366 21.30 -1.48 -0.99
CA LYS A 366 22.10 -0.93 0.10
C LYS A 366 21.22 -0.46 1.26
N GLU A 367 21.81 -0.43 2.44
CA GLU A 367 21.24 0.24 3.60
C GLU A 367 20.86 1.68 3.25
N PRO A 368 19.62 2.11 3.56
CA PRO A 368 19.22 3.50 3.35
C PRO A 368 20.10 4.47 4.13
N SER A 369 20.61 5.49 3.44
CA SER A 369 21.52 6.50 4.03
C SER A 369 21.00 7.94 3.91
N ALA A 370 19.81 8.12 3.33
CA ALA A 370 19.19 9.43 3.15
C ALA A 370 17.70 9.40 3.51
N VAL A 371 17.19 10.55 3.96
CA VAL A 371 15.75 10.80 4.11
C VAL A 371 15.30 11.58 2.88
N ALA A 372 14.23 11.11 2.23
CA ALA A 372 13.61 11.79 1.11
C ALA A 372 12.86 13.05 1.62
N PRO A 373 12.84 14.14 0.83
CA PRO A 373 11.95 15.26 1.12
C PRO A 373 10.50 14.78 1.09
N ALA A 374 9.65 15.40 1.90
CA ALA A 374 8.22 15.16 1.83
C ALA A 374 7.72 15.46 0.41
N PRO A 375 6.90 14.57 -0.21
CA PRO A 375 6.32 14.87 -1.50
C PRO A 375 5.45 16.13 -1.35
N PRO A 376 5.43 17.02 -2.37
CA PRO A 376 4.52 18.16 -2.34
C PRO A 376 3.08 17.64 -2.27
N PRO A 377 2.18 18.34 -1.56
CA PRO A 377 0.77 17.98 -1.54
C PRO A 377 0.23 17.97 -2.97
N SER A 378 -0.34 16.85 -3.39
CA SER A 378 -1.05 16.76 -4.66
C SER A 378 -2.32 17.61 -4.58
N PRO A 379 -2.57 18.52 -5.54
CA PRO A 379 -3.84 19.22 -5.63
C PRO A 379 -5.00 18.22 -5.63
N ASP A 380 -6.10 18.58 -4.98
CA ASP A 380 -7.34 17.80 -5.06
C ASP A 380 -7.99 18.05 -6.43
N PRO A 381 -8.03 17.06 -7.33
CA PRO A 381 -8.61 17.23 -8.65
C PRO A 381 -10.14 17.35 -8.63
N CYS A 382 -10.79 17.06 -7.49
CA CYS A 382 -12.22 17.25 -7.31
C CYS A 382 -12.58 18.66 -6.85
N VAL A 383 -11.61 19.49 -6.47
CA VAL A 383 -11.84 20.90 -6.15
C VAL A 383 -11.51 21.73 -7.39
N PRO A 384 -12.48 22.47 -7.97
CA PRO A 384 -12.19 23.40 -9.05
C PRO A 384 -11.05 24.32 -8.62
N ALA A 385 -10.05 24.52 -9.49
CA ALA A 385 -9.03 25.54 -9.24
C ALA A 385 -9.77 26.85 -9.02
N ARG A 386 -9.70 27.40 -7.80
CA ARG A 386 -10.30 28.72 -7.54
C ARG A 386 -9.59 29.67 -8.48
N ASP A 387 -10.31 30.19 -9.47
CA ASP A 387 -9.79 31.19 -10.39
C ASP A 387 -9.20 32.30 -9.53
N ALA A 388 -7.88 32.40 -9.50
CA ALA A 388 -7.18 33.50 -8.86
C ALA A 388 -7.57 34.73 -9.68
N GLY A 389 -8.65 35.38 -9.24
CA GLY A 389 -9.33 36.42 -9.99
C GLY A 389 -8.32 37.41 -10.54
N GLY A 390 -8.29 37.52 -11.88
CA GLY A 390 -7.59 38.58 -12.57
C GLY A 390 -8.25 39.91 -12.20
N GLY A 391 -7.83 40.49 -11.08
CA GLY A 391 -8.03 41.90 -10.80
C GLY A 391 -7.12 42.68 -11.75
N GLY A 392 -7.69 43.13 -12.86
CA GLY A 392 -7.08 44.11 -13.76
C GLY A 392 -7.13 45.52 -13.22
#